data_AF-A0A844CPT0-F1
#
_entry.id   AF-A0A844CPT0-F1
#
_cell.length_a   1.000
_cell.length_b   1.000
_cell.length_c   1.000
_cell.angle_alpha   90.00
_cell.angle_beta   90.00
_cell.angle_gamma   90.00
#
_symmetry.space_group_name_H-M   'P 1'
#
loop_
_entity.id
_entity.type
_entity.pdbx_description
1 polymer ?
#
loop_
_entity_poly.entity_id
_entity_poly.type
_entity_poly.pdbx_seq_one_letter_code
_entity_poly.pdbx_strand_id
1 'polypeptide(L)'
;MGRYFWGILALPFALLAQPKAVIFIDSADPGQAVLAESINEMLFYSPTLRSLLAVDIFDINVAAPGFGGGLHYARDRGGKSVSQYRPAVLPFLICFDDQKEKLRLKLEQKEQLCLCTQGC
;
A
#
# COMPACT_ATOMS: atom_id res chain seq x y z
N MET A 1 -40.43 37.12 15.05
CA MET A 1 -40.16 35.68 15.26
C MET A 1 -40.68 34.97 14.02
N GLY A 2 -39.91 34.40 13.11
CA GLY A 2 -38.57 33.84 13.19
C GLY A 2 -38.67 32.46 12.54
N ARG A 3 -37.90 32.22 11.47
CA ARG A 3 -37.38 30.91 11.05
C ARG A 3 -36.73 31.05 9.66
N TYR A 4 -35.45 31.40 9.68
CA TYR A 4 -34.56 31.22 8.55
C TYR A 4 -34.34 29.71 8.36
N PHE A 5 -34.85 29.16 7.25
CA PHE A 5 -34.54 27.81 6.80
C PHE A 5 -33.15 27.86 6.16
N TRP A 6 -32.12 27.57 6.95
CA TRP A 6 -30.75 27.51 6.49
C TRP A 6 -30.53 26.15 5.82
N GLY A 7 -30.56 26.12 4.49
CA GLY A 7 -30.26 24.94 3.70
C GLY A 7 -28.79 24.58 3.84
N ILE A 8 -28.48 23.48 4.51
CA ILE A 8 -27.15 22.90 4.57
C ILE A 8 -26.83 22.36 3.18
N LEU A 9 -25.95 23.06 2.46
CA LEU A 9 -25.34 22.56 1.22
C LEU A 9 -24.40 21.41 1.59
N ALA A 10 -24.89 20.18 1.57
CA ALA A 10 -24.06 19.00 1.64
C ALA A 10 -23.39 18.80 0.26
N LEU A 11 -22.22 19.41 0.06
CA LEU A 11 -21.34 19.05 -1.04
C LEU A 11 -20.79 17.65 -0.78
N PRO A 12 -21.07 16.64 -1.61
CA PRO A 12 -20.39 15.37 -1.51
C PRO A 12 -18.99 15.62 -2.05
N PHE A 13 -18.04 15.96 -1.18
CA PHE A 13 -16.64 15.75 -1.48
C PHE A 13 -16.49 14.24 -1.65
N ALA A 14 -16.67 13.76 -2.88
CA ALA A 14 -16.24 12.44 -3.29
C ALA A 14 -14.73 12.41 -3.10
N LEU A 15 -14.29 11.98 -1.92
CA LEU A 15 -12.91 11.63 -1.66
C LEU A 15 -12.60 10.48 -2.63
N LEU A 16 -11.99 10.80 -3.77
CA LEU A 16 -11.42 9.79 -4.64
C LEU A 16 -10.41 9.02 -3.80
N ALA A 17 -10.72 7.74 -3.55
CA ALA A 17 -9.83 6.87 -2.80
C ALA A 17 -8.51 6.76 -3.56
N GLN A 18 -7.42 7.10 -2.90
CA GLN A 18 -6.08 6.99 -3.46
C GLN A 18 -5.79 5.54 -3.90
N PRO A 19 -5.11 5.32 -5.03
CA PRO A 19 -4.59 4.01 -5.39
C PRO A 19 -3.79 3.37 -4.26
N LYS A 20 -3.82 2.05 -4.21
CA LYS A 20 -3.20 1.27 -3.14
C LYS A 20 -2.34 0.14 -3.68
N ALA A 21 -1.09 0.08 -3.26
CA ALA A 21 -0.21 -1.07 -3.43
C ALA A 21 -0.23 -1.92 -2.16
N VAL A 22 -0.51 -3.21 -2.32
CA VAL A 22 -0.35 -4.22 -1.28
C VAL A 22 0.81 -5.12 -1.67
N ILE A 23 1.79 -5.24 -0.79
CA ILE A 23 3.01 -5.99 -1.02
C ILE A 23 3.12 -7.10 0.02
N PHE A 24 3.48 -8.30 -0.42
CA PHE A 24 3.77 -9.43 0.44
C PHE A 24 5.24 -9.78 0.35
N ILE A 25 5.89 -9.94 1.50
CA ILE A 25 7.30 -10.33 1.61
C ILE A 25 7.50 -11.39 2.69
N ASP A 26 8.66 -12.02 2.66
CA ASP A 26 9.27 -12.74 3.77
C ASP A 26 10.63 -12.10 4.08
N SER A 27 10.72 -11.29 5.13
CA SER A 27 12.00 -10.65 5.48
C SER A 27 13.04 -11.61 6.07
N ALA A 28 12.73 -12.90 6.25
CA ALA A 28 13.76 -13.90 6.52
C ALA A 28 14.68 -14.09 5.31
N ASP A 29 14.18 -13.80 4.10
CA ASP A 29 15.00 -13.68 2.89
C ASP A 29 15.67 -12.29 2.83
N PRO A 30 17.02 -12.22 2.81
CA PRO A 30 17.73 -10.93 2.80
C PRO A 30 17.41 -10.06 1.58
N GLY A 31 17.17 -10.67 0.42
CA GLY A 31 16.83 -9.93 -0.80
C GLY A 31 15.47 -9.25 -0.69
N GLN A 32 14.49 -9.92 -0.07
CA GLN A 32 13.18 -9.34 0.18
C GLN A 32 13.21 -8.25 1.26
N ALA A 33 14.04 -8.42 2.30
CA ALA A 33 14.25 -7.38 3.31
C ALA A 33 14.84 -6.10 2.69
N VAL A 34 15.89 -6.24 1.86
CA VAL A 34 16.51 -5.11 1.13
C VAL A 34 15.52 -4.43 0.19
N LEU A 35 14.67 -5.21 -0.50
CA LEU A 35 13.63 -4.67 -1.36
C LEU A 35 12.62 -3.83 -0.56
N ALA A 36 12.16 -4.33 0.58
CA ALA A 36 11.22 -3.61 1.45
C ALA A 36 11.81 -2.30 1.99
N GLU A 37 13.07 -2.32 2.42
CA GLU A 37 13.81 -1.13 2.84
C GLU A 37 13.93 -0.12 1.70
N SER A 38 14.31 -0.58 0.49
CA SER A 38 14.45 0.28 -0.68
C SER A 38 13.12 0.95 -1.09
N ILE A 39 11.99 0.26 -0.91
CA ILE A 39 10.64 0.82 -1.11
C ILE A 39 10.34 1.87 -0.04
N ASN A 40 10.63 1.58 1.23
CA ASN A 40 10.45 2.53 2.32
C ASN A 40 11.26 3.80 2.10
N GLU A 41 12.52 3.70 1.69
CA GLU A 41 13.38 4.83 1.36
C GLU A 41 12.79 5.66 0.20
N MET A 42 12.40 5.00 -0.90
CA MET A 42 11.80 5.68 -2.05
C MET A 42 10.55 6.48 -1.65
N LEU A 43 9.69 5.90 -0.82
CA LEU A 43 8.50 6.58 -0.31
C LEU A 43 8.85 7.67 0.71
N PHE A 44 9.85 7.43 1.55
CA PHE A 44 10.31 8.42 2.53
C PHE A 44 10.79 9.71 1.86
N TYR A 45 11.59 9.57 0.79
CA TYR A 45 12.16 10.68 0.04
C TYR A 45 11.26 11.24 -1.07
N SER A 46 10.15 10.57 -1.41
CA SER A 46 9.17 11.07 -2.40
C SER A 46 7.81 11.40 -1.76
N PRO A 47 7.63 12.61 -1.21
CA PRO A 47 6.33 13.09 -0.75
C PRO A 47 5.25 13.00 -1.83
N THR A 48 5.61 13.25 -3.09
CA THR A 48 4.70 13.15 -4.24
C THR A 48 4.17 11.73 -4.39
N LEU A 49 5.04 10.72 -4.36
CA LEU A 49 4.59 9.33 -4.49
C LEU A 49 3.69 8.91 -3.32
N ARG A 50 4.02 9.30 -2.09
CA ARG A 50 3.15 9.03 -0.92
C ARG A 50 1.78 9.68 -1.01
N SER A 51 1.67 10.86 -1.64
CA SER A 51 0.36 11.50 -1.85
C SER A 51 -0.48 10.84 -2.95
N LEU A 52 0.14 10.06 -3.83
CA LEU A 52 -0.51 9.41 -4.96
C LEU A 52 -0.76 7.92 -4.74
N LEU A 53 -0.05 7.29 -3.80
CA LEU A 53 -0.08 5.85 -3.59
C LEU A 53 0.01 5.51 -2.11
N ALA A 54 -1.03 4.85 -1.59
CA ALA A 54 -0.96 4.15 -0.32
C ALA A 54 -0.19 2.84 -0.49
N VAL A 55 0.79 2.57 0.38
CA VAL A 55 1.57 1.33 0.33
C VAL A 55 1.46 0.57 1.64
N ASP A 56 0.93 -0.65 1.56
CA ASP A 56 0.90 -1.63 2.63
C ASP A 56 1.92 -2.73 2.34
N ILE A 57 2.80 -3.03 3.30
CA ILE A 57 3.66 -4.21 3.26
C ILE A 57 3.21 -5.19 4.36
N PHE A 58 2.85 -6.40 3.96
CA PHE A 58 2.58 -7.53 4.82
C PHE A 58 3.76 -8.49 4.82
N ASP A 59 4.39 -8.64 5.97
CA ASP A 59 5.54 -9.54 6.15
C ASP A 59 5.11 -10.83 6.84
N ILE A 60 5.37 -11.96 6.21
CA ILE A 60 5.04 -13.27 6.78
C ILE A 60 6.01 -13.67 7.90
N ASN A 61 7.18 -13.03 7.98
CA ASN A 61 8.14 -13.27 9.04
C ASN A 61 7.68 -12.59 10.34
N VAL A 62 7.14 -13.38 11.27
CA VAL A 62 6.64 -12.89 12.56
C VAL A 62 7.72 -12.30 13.48
N ALA A 63 8.98 -12.64 13.24
CA ALA A 63 10.14 -12.16 13.98
C ALA A 63 10.80 -10.93 13.35
N ALA A 64 10.34 -10.48 12.18
CA ALA A 64 10.91 -9.36 11.45
C ALA A 64 10.97 -8.08 12.30
N PRO A 65 12.06 -7.29 12.25
CA PRO A 65 12.02 -5.93 12.78
C PRO A 65 10.99 -5.11 12.00
N GLY A 66 10.19 -4.30 12.69
CA GLY A 66 9.23 -3.42 12.03
C GLY A 66 9.93 -2.28 11.31
N PHE A 67 9.36 -1.81 10.20
CA PHE A 67 9.82 -0.61 9.52
C PHE A 67 8.99 0.60 9.97
N GLY A 68 9.63 1.77 10.07
CA GLY A 68 8.97 3.06 10.20
C GLY A 68 9.26 3.93 8.98
N GLY A 69 8.32 4.79 8.56
CA GLY A 69 8.56 5.72 7.47
C GLY A 69 7.37 5.95 6.55
N GLY A 70 7.64 5.87 5.24
CA GLY A 70 6.72 6.29 4.17
C GLY A 70 5.66 5.27 3.77
N LEU A 71 5.62 4.11 4.42
CA LEU A 71 4.67 3.03 4.17
C LEU A 71 4.05 2.52 5.47
N HIS A 72 2.94 1.80 5.33
CA HIS A 72 2.37 1.03 6.41
C HIS A 72 2.93 -0.40 6.36
N TYR A 73 3.66 -0.78 7.40
CA TYR A 73 4.24 -2.10 7.53
C TYR A 73 3.52 -2.88 8.63
N ALA A 74 3.09 -4.09 8.31
CA ALA A 74 2.45 -5.00 9.24
C ALA A 74 3.04 -6.40 9.12
N ARG A 75 3.29 -7.04 10.27
CA ARG A 75 3.57 -8.47 10.31
C ARG A 75 2.26 -9.22 10.15
N ASP A 76 2.17 -10.15 9.21
CA ASP A 76 0.98 -10.96 8.97
C ASP A 76 0.87 -12.11 9.98
N ARG A 77 0.79 -11.76 11.26
CA ARG A 77 0.66 -12.72 12.36
C ARG A 77 -0.58 -13.58 12.15
N GLY A 78 -0.39 -14.87 12.00
CA GLY A 78 -1.47 -15.83 11.74
C GLY A 78 -1.93 -15.93 10.29
N GLY A 79 -1.21 -15.31 9.34
CA GLY A 79 -1.43 -15.49 7.91
C GLY A 79 -2.77 -14.93 7.40
N LYS A 80 -3.37 -13.96 8.10
CA LYS A 80 -4.71 -13.43 7.76
C LYS A 80 -4.69 -12.75 6.40
N SER A 81 -3.68 -11.93 6.14
CA SER A 81 -3.52 -11.17 4.90
C SER A 81 -3.14 -12.09 3.75
N VAL A 82 -2.19 -13.00 3.95
CA VAL A 82 -1.85 -14.04 2.97
C VAL A 82 -3.07 -14.89 2.61
N SER A 83 -3.90 -15.27 3.59
CA SER A 83 -5.12 -16.04 3.34
C SER A 83 -6.18 -15.27 2.55
N GLN A 84 -6.28 -13.96 2.81
CA GLN A 84 -7.22 -13.06 2.14
C GLN A 84 -6.83 -12.80 0.69
N TYR A 85 -5.57 -12.42 0.44
CA TYR A 85 -5.11 -11.96 -0.87
C TYR A 85 -4.49 -13.07 -1.73
N ARG A 86 -4.02 -14.16 -1.10
CA ARG A 86 -3.44 -15.34 -1.76
C ARG A 86 -2.35 -15.02 -2.79
N PRO A 87 -1.25 -14.36 -2.38
CA PRO A 87 -0.12 -14.11 -3.28
C PRO A 87 0.42 -15.43 -3.84
N ALA A 88 0.76 -15.47 -5.13
CA ALA A 88 1.19 -16.71 -5.79
C ALA A 88 2.64 -17.09 -5.45
N VAL A 89 3.50 -16.09 -5.27
CA VAL A 89 4.92 -16.21 -4.90
C VAL A 89 5.29 -15.06 -3.98
N LEU A 90 6.43 -15.12 -3.31
CA LEU A 90 7.01 -13.97 -2.62
C LEU A 90 8.32 -13.53 -3.30
N PRO A 91 8.62 -12.22 -3.33
CA PRO A 91 7.72 -11.13 -2.94
C PRO A 91 6.65 -10.85 -4.01
N PHE A 92 5.50 -10.33 -3.60
CA PHE A 92 4.33 -10.14 -4.49
C PHE A 92 3.77 -8.72 -4.37
N LEU A 93 3.30 -8.16 -5.49
CA LEU A 93 2.64 -6.87 -5.56
C LEU A 93 1.22 -7.03 -6.10
N ILE A 94 0.27 -6.38 -5.44
CA ILE A 94 -1.11 -6.23 -5.89
C ILE A 94 -1.46 -4.74 -5.88
N CYS A 95 -1.84 -4.18 -7.03
CA CYS A 95 -2.30 -2.81 -7.15
C CYS A 95 -3.83 -2.75 -7.18
N PHE A 96 -4.38 -1.81 -6.42
CA PHE A 96 -5.78 -1.47 -6.38
C PHE A 96 -5.98 -0.02 -6.80
N ASP A 97 -7.05 0.19 -7.55
CA ASP A 97 -7.61 1.51 -7.83
C ASP A 97 -8.98 1.54 -7.15
N ASP A 98 -9.10 2.36 -6.11
CA ASP A 98 -10.17 2.28 -5.12
C ASP A 98 -10.27 0.86 -4.51
N GLN A 99 -11.31 0.09 -4.83
CA GLN A 99 -11.49 -1.29 -4.35
C GLN A 99 -11.30 -2.35 -5.43
N LYS A 100 -10.93 -1.94 -6.64
CA LYS A 100 -10.78 -2.86 -7.77
C LYS A 100 -9.32 -3.18 -7.97
N GLU A 101 -9.01 -4.46 -7.94
CA GLU A 101 -7.70 -4.94 -8.32
C GLU A 101 -7.46 -4.64 -9.82
N LYS A 102 -6.30 -4.06 -10.12
CA LYS A 102 -5.89 -3.71 -11.49
C LYS A 102 -4.73 -4.56 -11.99
N LEU A 103 -3.83 -4.93 -11.08
CA LEU A 103 -2.58 -5.59 -11.41
C LEU A 103 -2.16 -6.48 -10.24
N ARG A 104 -1.63 -7.65 -10.58
CA ARG A 104 -0.92 -8.52 -9.64
C ARG A 104 0.32 -9.11 -10.33
N LEU A 105 1.47 -9.09 -9.67
CA LEU A 105 2.70 -9.66 -10.19
C LEU A 105 3.67 -10.02 -9.08
N LYS A 106 4.68 -10.84 -9.43
CA LYS A 106 5.88 -10.95 -8.61
C LYS A 106 6.58 -9.60 -8.58
N LEU A 107 6.95 -9.15 -7.40
CA LEU A 107 7.74 -7.94 -7.23
C LEU A 107 9.23 -8.29 -7.39
N GLU A 108 9.94 -7.60 -8.25
CA GLU A 108 11.37 -7.81 -8.51
C GLU A 108 12.18 -6.56 -8.19
N GLN A 109 11.60 -5.38 -8.36
CA GLN A 109 12.24 -4.10 -8.10
C GLN A 109 11.24 -3.05 -7.63
N LYS A 110 11.71 -2.06 -6.86
CA LYS A 110 10.87 -1.03 -6.25
C LYS A 110 10.13 -0.15 -7.27
N GLU A 111 10.69 0.06 -8.46
CA GLU A 111 10.08 0.90 -9.50
C GLU A 111 8.77 0.30 -10.04
N GLN A 112 8.52 -1.00 -9.83
CA GLN A 112 7.25 -1.61 -10.21
C GLN A 112 6.05 -1.06 -9.41
N LEU A 113 6.27 -0.36 -8.28
CA LEU A 113 5.20 0.37 -7.58
C LEU A 113 4.57 1.46 -8.47
N CYS A 114 5.33 2.00 -9.44
CA CYS A 114 4.85 3.01 -10.38
C CYS A 114 3.77 2.48 -11.32
N LEU A 115 3.65 1.15 -11.46
CA LEU A 115 2.57 0.51 -12.20
C LEU A 115 1.22 0.59 -11.47
N CYS A 116 1.23 0.89 -10.16
CA CYS A 116 0.01 1.08 -9.38
C CYS A 116 -0.57 2.50 -9.49
N THR A 117 0.16 3.44 -10.11
CA THR A 117 -0.28 4.83 -10.33
C THR A 117 -0.28 5.15 -11.82
N GLN A 118 -0.71 6.35 -12.19
CA GLN A 118 -0.60 6.85 -13.57
C GLN A 118 0.82 7.31 -13.93
N GLY A 119 1.83 6.96 -13.12
CA GLY A 119 3.23 7.32 -13.30
C GLY A 119 3.96 7.62 -11.99
N CYS A 120 5.28 7.41 -12.04
CA CYS A 120 6.30 8.07 -11.23
C CYS A 120 7.14 8.93 -12.20
#